data_AF-A0A7I5EE56-F1
#
_entry.id   AF-A0A7I5EE56-F1
#
_cell.length_a   1.000
_cell.length_b   1.000
_cell.length_c   1.000
_cell.angle_alpha   90.00
_cell.angle_beta   90.00
_cell.angle_gamma   90.00
#
_symmetry.space_group_name_H-M   'P 1'
#
loop_
_entity.id
_entity.type
_entity.pdbx_description
1 polymer ?
#
loop_
_entity_poly.entity_id
_entity_poly.type
_entity_poly.pdbx_seq_one_letter_code
_entity_poly.pdbx_strand_id
1 'polypeptide(L)'
;MLNDLHAAGIKAGLNINMKKTKCMRNEYSDRNSVYLQGEPLEDVDEYVYLGRLLNMKNDLKSELMRRKKAGWASYNSIRNVIEHTKDDELRATLFNSTVLPALSYASETWSLTKNLENKLQRIQISLERPQRRHTFVV
;
A
#
# COMPACT_ATOMS: atom_id res chain seq x y z
N MET A 1 -6.51 28.65 8.09
CA MET A 1 -7.13 27.42 7.55
C MET A 1 -7.05 26.22 8.50
N LEU A 2 -5.88 25.66 8.82
CA LEU A 2 -5.79 24.43 9.64
C LEU A 2 -6.25 24.64 11.09
N ASN A 3 -5.88 25.75 11.71
CA ASN A 3 -6.35 26.11 13.05
C ASN A 3 -7.87 26.38 13.07
N ASP A 4 -8.44 26.90 11.98
CA ASP A 4 -9.88 27.12 11.86
C ASP A 4 -10.64 25.79 11.77
N LEU A 5 -10.09 24.83 11.00
CA LEU A 5 -10.62 23.46 10.94
C LEU A 5 -10.56 22.78 12.31
N HIS A 6 -9.46 22.96 13.06
CA HIS A 6 -9.34 22.45 14.41
C HIS A 6 -10.38 23.06 15.34
N ALA A 7 -10.55 24.39 15.32
CA ALA A 7 -11.54 25.08 16.13
C ALA A 7 -12.98 24.63 15.80
N ALA A 8 -13.30 24.46 14.51
CA ALA A 8 -14.60 23.92 14.08
C ALA A 8 -14.79 22.46 14.52
N GLY A 9 -13.75 21.63 14.42
CA GLY A 9 -13.77 20.25 14.90
C GLY A 9 -14.06 20.17 16.40
N ILE A 10 -13.42 21.01 17.22
CA ILE A 10 -13.65 21.05 18.67
C ILE A 10 -15.11 21.39 18.99
N LYS A 11 -15.72 22.32 18.25
CA LYS A 11 -17.17 22.61 18.40
C LYS A 11 -18.06 21.40 18.11
N ALA A 12 -17.61 20.50 17.25
CA ALA A 12 -18.29 19.23 16.94
C ALA A 12 -17.84 18.06 17.84
N GLY A 13 -17.01 18.30 18.87
CA GLY A 13 -16.48 17.25 19.75
C GLY A 13 -15.33 16.43 19.16
N LEU A 14 -14.71 16.90 18.07
CA LEU A 14 -13.58 16.24 17.41
C LEU A 14 -12.26 16.97 17.71
N ASN A 15 -11.19 16.21 17.95
CA ASN A 15 -9.84 16.76 18.14
C ASN A 15 -8.87 16.17 17.12
N ILE A 16 -7.99 17.01 16.57
CA ILE A 16 -6.98 16.56 15.59
C ILE A 16 -5.87 15.79 16.31
N ASN A 17 -5.54 14.61 15.79
CA ASN A 17 -4.44 13.82 16.30
C ASN A 17 -3.12 14.29 15.66
N MET A 18 -2.32 15.02 16.42
CA MET A 18 -1.02 15.54 16.00
C MET A 18 -0.02 14.43 15.60
N LYS A 19 -0.10 13.24 16.21
CA LYS A 19 0.80 12.14 15.88
C LYS A 19 0.52 11.54 14.50
N LYS A 20 -0.76 11.52 14.07
CA LYS A 20 -1.19 10.99 12.76
C LYS A 20 -1.18 12.01 11.65
N THR A 21 -1.28 13.30 11.99
CA THR A 21 -1.33 14.41 11.03
C THR A 21 0.09 14.82 10.66
N LYS A 22 0.39 14.82 9.36
CA LYS A 22 1.71 15.14 8.80
C LYS A 22 1.55 16.15 7.68
N CYS A 23 2.59 16.92 7.42
CA CYS A 23 2.65 17.78 6.25
C CYS A 23 3.45 17.07 5.14
N MET A 24 2.97 17.12 3.91
CA MET A 24 3.64 16.55 2.75
C MET A 24 3.67 17.64 1.67
N ARG A 25 4.85 17.92 1.10
CA ARG A 25 5.08 19.11 0.27
C ARG A 25 5.76 18.80 -1.05
N ASN A 26 5.28 19.40 -2.13
CA ASN A 26 5.92 19.29 -3.44
C ASN A 26 7.02 20.36 -3.59
N GLU A 27 7.75 20.32 -4.70
CA GLU A 27 8.84 21.26 -4.97
C GLU A 27 8.41 22.73 -5.11
N TYR A 28 7.13 22.97 -5.37
CA TYR A 28 6.54 24.32 -5.53
C TYR A 28 5.97 24.88 -4.23
N SER A 29 5.92 24.08 -3.16
CA SER A 29 5.36 24.48 -1.88
C SER A 29 6.38 25.22 -1.03
N ASP A 30 5.92 26.24 -0.30
CA ASP A 30 6.71 26.92 0.72
C ASP A 30 7.21 25.91 1.79
N ARG A 31 8.45 26.11 2.25
CA ARG A 31 9.11 25.27 3.25
C ARG A 31 8.84 25.72 4.69
N ASN A 32 8.08 26.80 4.89
CA ASN A 32 7.69 27.27 6.21
C ASN A 32 6.91 26.22 7.01
N SER A 33 7.27 26.04 8.28
CA SER A 33 6.62 25.08 9.19
C SER A 33 5.13 25.38 9.35
N VAL A 34 4.32 24.33 9.29
CA VAL A 34 2.87 24.44 9.54
C VAL A 34 2.63 24.15 11.01
N TYR A 35 2.06 25.13 11.71
CA TYR A 35 1.76 25.02 13.15
C TYR A 35 0.30 24.66 13.39
N LEU A 36 0.07 23.76 14.33
CA LEU A 36 -1.24 23.43 14.87
C LEU A 36 -1.15 23.39 16.39
N GLN A 37 -1.99 24.18 17.07
CA GLN A 37 -1.95 24.33 18.53
C GLN A 37 -0.59 24.82 19.08
N GLY A 38 0.17 25.59 18.30
CA GLY A 38 1.49 26.10 18.70
C GLY A 38 2.66 25.14 18.46
N GLU A 39 2.39 23.89 18.07
CA GLU A 39 3.41 22.88 17.76
C GLU A 39 3.55 22.71 16.23
N PRO A 40 4.77 22.55 15.69
CA PRO A 40 4.98 22.30 14.27
C PRO A 40 4.56 20.87 13.90
N LEU A 41 3.86 20.73 12.77
CA LEU A 41 3.61 19.43 12.17
C LEU A 41 4.89 18.85 11.58
N GLU A 42 5.05 17.53 11.70
CA GLU A 42 6.14 16.81 11.04
C GLU A 42 5.95 16.80 9.53
N ASP A 43 6.98 17.23 8.82
CA ASP A 43 7.10 17.12 7.36
C ASP A 43 7.60 15.72 6.97
N VAL A 44 6.91 15.09 6.01
CA VAL A 44 7.25 13.74 5.51
C VAL A 44 7.30 13.73 3.97
N ASP A 45 8.19 12.91 3.41
CA ASP A 45 8.29 12.71 1.96
C ASP A 45 7.30 11.68 1.42
N GLU A 46 6.90 10.72 2.27
CA GLU A 46 5.97 9.65 1.94
C GLU A 46 4.91 9.51 3.04
N TYR A 47 3.65 9.24 2.65
CA TYR A 47 2.55 9.05 3.58
C TYR A 47 1.57 8.00 3.06
N VAL A 48 1.08 7.13 3.95
CA VAL A 48 0.05 6.14 3.60
C VAL A 48 -1.33 6.77 3.74
N TYR A 49 -1.96 7.08 2.62
CA TYR A 49 -3.32 7.59 2.57
C TYR A 49 -4.27 6.53 2.00
N LEU A 50 -5.33 6.20 2.73
CA LEU A 50 -6.32 5.17 2.37
C LEU A 50 -5.66 3.86 1.90
N GLY A 51 -4.61 3.44 2.61
CA GLY A 51 -3.91 2.21 2.31
C GLY A 51 -2.92 2.28 1.14
N ARG A 52 -2.84 3.36 0.36
CA ARG A 52 -1.82 3.59 -0.69
C ARG A 52 -0.71 4.49 -0.17
N LEU A 53 0.55 4.13 -0.44
CA LEU A 53 1.69 5.03 -0.19
C LEU A 53 1.75 6.11 -1.27
N LEU A 54 1.69 7.37 -0.84
CA LEU A 54 1.88 8.55 -1.66
C LEU A 54 3.28 9.10 -1.46
N ASN A 55 3.84 9.69 -2.51
CA ASN A 55 5.08 10.47 -2.45
C ASN A 55 4.96 11.67 -3.38
N MET A 56 5.84 12.66 -3.17
CA MET A 56 5.86 13.88 -3.98
C MET A 56 6.71 13.78 -5.25
N LYS A 57 7.38 12.64 -5.46
CA LYS A 57 8.19 12.36 -6.66
C LYS A 57 7.38 11.75 -7.81
N ASN A 58 6.08 11.52 -7.57
CA ASN A 58 5.15 10.87 -8.50
C ASN A 58 5.68 9.52 -9.01
N ASP A 59 6.43 8.79 -8.18
CA ASP A 59 6.94 7.46 -8.50
C ASP A 59 6.13 6.38 -7.77
N LEU A 60 6.04 5.19 -8.38
CA LEU A 60 5.32 4.04 -7.81
C LEU A 60 6.26 3.02 -7.18
N LYS A 61 7.55 3.32 -7.04
CA LYS A 61 8.56 2.33 -6.65
C LYS A 61 8.35 1.86 -5.21
N SER A 62 8.17 2.81 -4.29
CA SER A 62 7.97 2.50 -2.87
C SER A 62 6.62 1.80 -2.62
N GLU A 63 5.55 2.25 -3.28
CA GLU A 63 4.24 1.59 -3.22
C GLU A 63 4.29 0.16 -3.79
N LEU A 64 4.93 -0.06 -4.94
CA LEU A 64 5.05 -1.40 -5.52
C LEU A 64 5.83 -2.36 -4.60
N MET A 65 6.88 -1.87 -3.94
CA MET A 65 7.63 -2.67 -2.96
C MET A 65 6.78 -3.00 -1.73
N ARG A 66 5.91 -2.09 -1.30
CA ARG A 66 4.97 -2.31 -0.19
C ARG A 66 3.89 -3.33 -0.56
N ARG A 67 3.33 -3.24 -1.77
CA ARG A 67 2.38 -4.24 -2.31
C ARG A 67 2.99 -5.61 -2.50
N LYS A 68 4.23 -5.66 -2.98
CA LYS A 68 5.01 -6.91 -3.03
C LYS A 68 5.09 -7.56 -1.65
N LYS A 69 5.47 -6.78 -0.61
CA LYS A 69 5.53 -7.29 0.78
C LYS A 69 4.16 -7.77 1.27
N ALA A 70 3.09 -7.02 0.99
CA ALA A 70 1.72 -7.40 1.35
C ALA A 70 1.26 -8.69 0.66
N GLY A 71 1.56 -8.85 -0.63
CA GLY A 71 1.28 -10.08 -1.38
C GLY A 71 2.02 -11.28 -0.79
N TRP A 72 3.31 -11.14 -0.47
CA TRP A 72 4.07 -12.22 0.20
C TRP A 72 3.56 -12.54 1.60
N ALA A 73 3.22 -11.54 2.40
CA ALA A 73 2.63 -11.75 3.72
C ALA A 73 1.29 -12.51 3.62
N SER A 74 0.46 -12.13 2.65
CA SER A 74 -0.83 -12.81 2.39
C SER A 74 -0.61 -14.25 1.94
N TYR A 75 0.32 -14.49 1.02
CA TYR A 75 0.70 -15.84 0.59
C TYR A 75 1.16 -16.69 1.78
N ASN A 76 2.06 -16.15 2.62
CA ASN A 76 2.57 -16.86 3.78
C ASN A 76 1.47 -17.23 4.78
N SER A 77 0.42 -16.41 4.91
CA SER A 77 -0.71 -16.70 5.80
C SER A 77 -1.52 -17.93 5.35
N ILE A 78 -1.60 -18.20 4.05
CA ILE A 78 -2.34 -19.34 3.48
C ILE A 78 -1.44 -20.47 2.98
N ARG A 79 -0.11 -20.33 3.16
CA ARG A 79 0.88 -21.25 2.61
C ARG A 79 0.63 -22.69 3.01
N ASN A 80 0.37 -22.94 4.30
CA ASN A 80 0.10 -24.28 4.82
C ASN A 80 -1.12 -24.92 4.12
N VAL A 81 -2.18 -24.15 3.87
CA VAL A 81 -3.38 -24.64 3.19
C VAL A 81 -3.08 -24.95 1.72
N ILE A 82 -2.36 -24.07 1.02
CA ILE A 82 -1.96 -24.27 -0.38
C ILE A 82 -1.06 -25.49 -0.55
N GLU A 83 -0.15 -25.76 0.39
CA GLU A 83 0.79 -26.89 0.35
C GLU A 83 0.08 -28.24 0.55
N HIS A 84 -1.01 -28.28 1.32
CA HIS A 84 -1.78 -29.52 1.60
C HIS A 84 -2.99 -29.70 0.68
N THR A 85 -3.35 -28.70 -0.12
CA THR A 85 -4.44 -28.80 -1.09
C THR A 85 -3.91 -29.42 -2.38
N LYS A 86 -4.54 -30.51 -2.84
CA LYS A 86 -4.20 -31.19 -4.11
C LYS A 86 -4.97 -30.64 -5.32
N ASP A 87 -6.12 -30.05 -5.08
CA ASP A 87 -6.98 -29.46 -6.11
C ASP A 87 -6.38 -28.12 -6.59
N ASP A 88 -5.94 -28.09 -7.85
CA ASP A 88 -5.34 -26.91 -8.44
C ASP A 88 -6.34 -25.75 -8.63
N GLU A 89 -7.63 -26.03 -8.85
CA GLU A 89 -8.66 -25.00 -8.97
C GLU A 89 -8.93 -24.33 -7.62
N LEU A 90 -9.00 -25.12 -6.55
CA LEU A 90 -9.13 -24.59 -5.20
C LEU A 90 -7.92 -23.74 -4.78
N ARG A 91 -6.70 -24.18 -5.12
CA ARG A 91 -5.47 -23.41 -4.85
C ARG A 91 -5.46 -22.08 -5.62
N ALA A 92 -5.86 -22.09 -6.89
CA ALA A 92 -5.96 -20.88 -7.69
C ALA A 92 -7.02 -19.92 -7.10
N THR A 93 -8.15 -20.45 -6.66
CA THR A 93 -9.22 -19.67 -6.03
C THR A 93 -8.75 -19.02 -4.71
N LEU A 94 -8.05 -19.78 -3.86
CA LEU A 94 -7.44 -19.26 -2.63
C LEU A 94 -6.42 -18.16 -2.93
N PHE A 95 -5.55 -18.36 -3.92
CA PHE A 95 -4.58 -17.35 -4.33
C PHE A 95 -5.28 -16.07 -4.84
N ASN A 96 -6.25 -16.21 -5.73
CA ASN A 96 -6.96 -15.10 -6.36
C ASN A 96 -7.81 -14.30 -5.38
N SER A 97 -8.33 -14.93 -4.32
CA SER A 97 -9.16 -14.27 -3.30
C SER A 97 -8.37 -13.62 -2.17
N THR A 98 -7.10 -14.00 -1.96
CA THR A 98 -6.30 -13.52 -0.81
C THR A 98 -5.04 -12.76 -1.23
N VAL A 99 -4.23 -13.32 -2.13
CA VAL A 99 -2.93 -12.76 -2.51
C VAL A 99 -3.08 -11.67 -3.55
N LEU A 100 -3.91 -11.89 -4.57
CA LEU A 100 -4.12 -10.89 -5.63
C LEU A 100 -4.67 -9.57 -5.07
N PRO A 101 -5.71 -9.53 -4.21
CA PRO A 101 -6.20 -8.28 -3.66
C PRO A 101 -5.13 -7.52 -2.85
N ALA A 102 -4.31 -8.23 -2.08
CA ALA A 102 -3.21 -7.61 -1.33
C ALA A 102 -2.15 -6.98 -2.25
N LEU A 103 -1.88 -7.62 -3.40
CA LEU A 103 -0.93 -7.15 -4.40
C LEU A 103 -1.47 -6.00 -5.26
N SER A 104 -2.75 -6.02 -5.63
CA SER A 104 -3.35 -5.10 -6.61
C SER A 104 -4.17 -3.96 -6.01
N TYR A 105 -4.31 -3.88 -4.69
CA TYR A 105 -5.09 -2.82 -4.06
C TYR A 105 -4.59 -1.42 -4.44
N ALA A 106 -5.53 -0.53 -4.77
CA ALA A 106 -5.32 0.83 -5.28
C ALA A 106 -4.62 0.91 -6.65
N SER A 107 -4.49 -0.22 -7.38
CA SER A 107 -3.86 -0.26 -8.70
C SER A 107 -4.62 0.52 -9.77
N GLU A 108 -5.92 0.74 -9.59
CA GLU A 108 -6.75 1.62 -10.41
C GLU A 108 -6.28 3.08 -10.40
N THR A 109 -5.50 3.47 -9.38
CA THR A 109 -4.95 4.83 -9.22
C THR A 109 -3.49 4.96 -9.66
N TRP A 110 -2.91 3.89 -10.21
CA TRP A 110 -1.50 3.86 -10.60
C TRP A 110 -1.34 4.33 -12.04
N SER A 111 -0.49 5.34 -12.24
CA SER A 111 0.03 5.71 -13.56
C SER A 111 1.07 4.69 -14.02
N LEU A 112 0.60 3.54 -14.50
CA LEU A 112 1.46 2.43 -14.91
C LEU A 112 2.24 2.76 -16.19
N THR A 113 3.57 2.66 -16.09
CA THR A 113 4.46 2.61 -17.27
C THR A 113 4.72 1.16 -17.63
N LYS A 114 5.15 0.89 -18.87
CA LYS A 114 5.44 -0.49 -19.31
C LYS A 114 6.46 -1.20 -18.43
N ASN A 115 7.44 -0.45 -17.92
CA ASN A 115 8.44 -0.96 -16.99
C ASN A 115 7.82 -1.38 -15.64
N LEU A 116 6.88 -0.60 -15.12
CA LEU A 116 6.20 -0.90 -13.86
C LEU A 116 5.25 -2.10 -14.01
N GLU A 117 4.52 -2.20 -15.13
CA GLU A 117 3.72 -3.38 -15.46
C GLU A 117 4.58 -4.65 -15.48
N ASN A 118 5.72 -4.61 -16.19
CA ASN A 118 6.64 -5.74 -16.25
C ASN A 118 7.17 -6.14 -14.86
N LYS A 119 7.41 -5.17 -13.97
CA LYS A 119 7.83 -5.44 -12.59
C LYS A 119 6.70 -6.07 -11.78
N LEU A 120 5.47 -5.57 -11.90
CA LEU A 120 4.30 -6.13 -11.22
C LEU A 120 4.04 -7.57 -11.68
N GLN A 121 4.10 -7.83 -13.00
CA GLN A 121 3.96 -9.17 -13.56
C GLN A 121 5.03 -10.13 -13.03
N ARG A 122 6.30 -9.69 -12.95
CA ARG A 122 7.37 -10.50 -12.35
C ARG A 122 7.11 -10.83 -10.89
N ILE A 123 6.54 -9.90 -10.12
CA ILE A 123 6.16 -10.13 -8.72
C ILE A 123 5.05 -11.18 -8.64
N GLN A 124 4.00 -11.03 -9.44
CA GLN A 124 2.89 -11.99 -9.48
C GLN A 124 3.39 -13.39 -9.86
N ILE A 125 4.17 -13.53 -10.95
CA ILE A 125 4.76 -14.80 -11.35
C ILE A 125 5.60 -15.40 -10.21
N SER A 126 6.37 -14.57 -9.49
CA SER A 126 7.16 -15.04 -8.36
C SER A 126 6.32 -15.58 -7.19
N LEU A 127 5.13 -15.03 -6.97
CA LEU A 127 4.18 -15.47 -5.94
C LEU A 127 3.45 -16.76 -6.37
N GLU A 128 3.22 -16.95 -7.67
CA GLU A 128 2.58 -18.15 -8.22
C GLU A 128 3.55 -19.36 -8.31
N ARG A 129 4.87 -19.12 -8.42
CA ARG A 129 5.88 -20.17 -8.59
C ARG A 129 5.81 -21.31 -7.55
N PRO A 130 5.71 -21.04 -6.23
CA PRO A 130 5.60 -22.10 -5.24
C PRO A 130 4.35 -22.99 -5.43
N GLN A 131 3.24 -22.42 -5.88
CA GLN A 131 2.01 -23.18 -6.14
C GLN A 131 2.23 -24.19 -7.28
N ARG A 132 2.87 -23.78 -8.38
CA ARG A 132 3.07 -24.62 -9.56
C ARG A 132 4.08 -25.76 -9.38
N ARG A 133 4.98 -25.66 -8.39
CA ARG A 133 6.00 -26.71 -8.14
C ARG A 133 5.42 -28.03 -7.63
N HIS A 134 4.23 -28.02 -7.06
CA HIS A 134 3.57 -29.24 -6.58
C HIS A 134 2.83 -30.02 -7.69
N THR A 135 2.78 -29.50 -8.91
CA THR A 135 2.10 -30.12 -10.05
C THR A 135 3.05 -31.00 -10.92
N PHE A 136 4.36 -31.04 -10.60
CA PHE A 136 5.36 -31.80 -11.37
C PHE A 136 6.19 -32.72 -10.47
N VAL A 137 5.53 -33.66 -9.81
CA VAL A 137 6.15 -34.88 -9.28
C VAL A 137 5.24 -36.06 -9.62
N VAL A 138 5.34 -36.55 -10.85
CA VAL A 138 4.97 -37.91 -11.28
C VAL A 138 6.03 -38.38 -12.25
#